data_AF-A0A518HNY4-F1
#
_entry.id   AF-A0A518HNY4-F1
#
_cell.length_a   1.000
_cell.length_b   1.000
_cell.length_c   1.000
_cell.angle_alpha   90.00
_cell.angle_beta   90.00
_cell.angle_gamma   90.00
#
_symmetry.space_group_name_H-M   'P 1'
#
loop_
_entity.id
_entity.type
_entity.pdbx_description
1 polymer ?
#
loop_
_entity_poly.entity_id
_entity_poly.type
_entity_poly.pdbx_seq_one_letter_code
_entity_poly.pdbx_strand_id
1 'polypeptide(L)'
;MTKLRDSFPASFLVALLLALPVIGLAAFWLLRFPADIDIRDEPLPVSRRSIEKKVGGVNRPVSDLSLSQEAEEVLAEAREFQQETLPRPNRAELSERPQGLQKSMNPNVASVIEAIETGLHPERLTPNILPAPFDEDAYMRNPQAYLDIAEPGRVYQSAQPGLNVKSVGPVGRNRHTIKQLESVRLKVKAAPNYPVTFTSFDLGAFENKLPTITVAAGEDGIASAEFTGTEGTVNDVTILAASPMASGRVHFVVTILH
;
A
#
# COMPACT_ATOMS: atom_id res chain seq x y z
N MET A 1 65.26 -26.07 -26.71
CA MET A 1 64.55 -24.80 -26.96
C MET A 1 64.50 -24.59 -28.46
N THR A 2 63.48 -25.12 -29.13
CA THR A 2 63.42 -25.09 -30.60
C THR A 2 61.97 -25.22 -31.07
N LYS A 3 61.56 -24.19 -31.82
CA LYS A 3 60.54 -24.20 -32.89
C LYS A 3 59.16 -24.81 -32.59
N LEU A 4 58.26 -23.96 -32.11
CA LEU A 4 56.83 -24.02 -32.46
C LEU A 4 56.39 -22.59 -32.80
N ARG A 5 56.60 -22.23 -34.06
CA ARG A 5 56.09 -20.98 -34.63
C ARG A 5 55.59 -21.29 -36.03
N ASP A 6 54.69 -22.27 -36.11
CA ASP A 6 53.94 -22.55 -37.32
C ASP A 6 52.88 -21.46 -37.46
N SER A 7 53.08 -20.64 -38.50
CA SER A 7 52.19 -19.55 -38.87
C SER A 7 50.83 -20.13 -39.26
N PHE A 8 49.80 -19.83 -38.48
CA PHE A 8 48.44 -20.01 -38.97
C PHE A 8 48.27 -19.19 -40.26
N PRO A 9 47.81 -19.80 -41.36
CA PRO A 9 47.61 -19.08 -42.60
C PRO A 9 46.59 -17.97 -42.35
N ALA A 10 46.83 -16.77 -42.91
CA ALA A 10 45.98 -15.60 -42.70
C ALA A 10 44.48 -15.86 -43.01
N SER A 11 44.20 -16.83 -43.88
CA SER A 11 42.85 -17.33 -44.17
C SER A 11 42.13 -17.93 -42.95
N PHE A 12 42.86 -18.50 -42.00
CA PHE A 12 42.28 -19.09 -40.78
C PHE A 12 41.75 -18.02 -39.81
N LEU A 13 42.46 -16.90 -39.66
CA LEU A 13 42.03 -15.78 -38.83
C LEU A 13 40.78 -15.09 -39.41
N VAL A 14 40.70 -14.96 -40.74
CA VAL A 14 39.52 -14.39 -41.41
C VAL A 14 38.31 -15.31 -41.28
N ALA A 15 38.50 -16.62 -41.43
CA ALA A 15 37.42 -17.61 -41.23
C ALA A 15 36.91 -17.60 -39.78
N LEU A 16 37.80 -17.47 -38.79
CA LEU A 16 37.42 -17.38 -37.37
C LEU A 16 36.59 -16.12 -37.07
N LEU A 17 37.01 -14.96 -37.62
CA LEU A 17 36.29 -13.69 -37.43
C LEU A 17 34.89 -13.71 -38.05
N LEU A 18 34.70 -14.38 -39.19
CA LEU A 18 33.39 -14.52 -39.82
C LEU A 18 32.46 -15.51 -39.08
N ALA A 19 33.02 -16.47 -38.33
CA ALA A 19 32.25 -17.45 -37.57
C ALA A 19 31.71 -16.90 -36.22
N LEU A 20 32.37 -15.89 -35.63
CA LEU A 20 31.98 -15.30 -34.34
C LEU A 20 30.52 -14.80 -34.27
N PRO A 21 29.96 -14.06 -35.25
CA PRO A 21 28.56 -13.62 -35.18
C PRO A 21 27.57 -14.80 -35.23
N VAL A 22 27.89 -15.87 -35.95
CA VAL A 22 27.04 -17.08 -36.03
C VAL A 22 27.03 -17.81 -34.68
N ILE A 23 28.20 -17.94 -34.05
CA ILE A 23 28.35 -18.54 -32.71
C ILE A 23 27.60 -17.70 -31.67
N GLY A 24 27.71 -16.37 -31.73
CA GLY A 24 26.99 -15.47 -30.83
C GLY A 24 25.47 -15.57 -30.96
N LEU A 25 24.95 -15.69 -32.18
CA LEU A 25 23.50 -15.83 -32.44
C LEU A 25 22.97 -17.19 -31.97
N ALA A 26 23.75 -18.26 -32.15
CA ALA A 26 23.41 -19.60 -31.65
C ALA A 26 23.40 -19.64 -30.11
N ALA A 27 24.38 -19.03 -29.44
CA ALA A 27 24.42 -18.93 -27.98
C ALA A 27 23.25 -18.09 -27.43
N PHE A 28 22.90 -16.98 -28.09
CA PHE A 28 21.75 -16.16 -27.71
C PHE A 28 20.43 -16.93 -27.81
N TRP A 29 20.25 -17.76 -28.84
CA TRP A 29 19.07 -18.61 -28.97
C TRP A 29 19.03 -19.76 -27.95
N LEU A 30 20.17 -20.40 -27.66
CA LEU A 30 20.28 -21.43 -26.63
C LEU A 30 19.99 -20.91 -25.22
N LEU A 31 20.35 -19.66 -24.91
CA LEU A 31 20.07 -19.04 -23.61
C LEU A 31 18.64 -18.50 -23.47
N ARG A 32 17.91 -18.34 -24.58
CA ARG A 32 16.55 -17.77 -24.57
C ARG A 32 15.45 -18.82 -24.55
N PHE A 33 15.77 -20.06 -24.89
CA PHE A 33 14.85 -21.16 -24.68
C PHE A 33 14.94 -21.64 -23.23
N PRO A 34 13.84 -21.58 -22.46
CA PRO A 34 13.79 -22.32 -21.22
C PRO A 34 14.02 -23.79 -21.59
N ALA A 35 15.04 -24.42 -21.03
CA ALA A 35 15.15 -25.86 -21.10
C ALA A 35 13.85 -26.40 -20.50
N ASP A 36 13.02 -27.04 -21.32
CA ASP A 36 11.94 -27.88 -20.83
C ASP A 36 12.61 -28.95 -19.98
N ILE A 37 12.66 -28.70 -18.68
CA ILE A 37 13.00 -29.70 -17.69
C ILE A 37 11.86 -30.70 -17.81
N ASP A 38 12.13 -31.81 -18.49
CA ASP A 38 11.29 -32.99 -18.51
C ASP A 38 11.25 -33.53 -17.08
N ILE A 39 10.36 -32.96 -16.28
CA ILE A 39 9.95 -33.46 -14.98
C ILE A 39 9.22 -34.76 -15.31
N ARG A 40 9.99 -35.84 -15.43
CA ARG A 40 9.45 -37.19 -15.48
C ARG A 40 8.43 -37.32 -14.35
N ASP A 41 7.21 -37.66 -14.71
CA ASP A 41 6.11 -38.03 -13.82
C ASP A 41 6.46 -39.31 -13.04
N GLU A 42 7.52 -39.28 -12.23
CA GLU A 42 7.63 -40.23 -11.14
C GLU A 42 6.53 -39.88 -10.14
N PRO A 43 5.54 -40.77 -9.92
CA PRO A 43 4.50 -40.51 -8.93
C PRO A 43 5.21 -40.36 -7.59
N LEU A 44 5.22 -39.12 -7.07
CA LEU A 44 5.72 -38.82 -5.74
C LEU A 44 5.11 -39.86 -4.77
N PRO A 45 5.92 -40.50 -3.90
CA PRO A 45 5.41 -41.47 -2.95
C PRO A 45 4.22 -40.83 -2.24
N VAL A 46 3.04 -41.46 -2.36
CA VAL A 46 1.76 -40.93 -1.88
C VAL A 46 1.97 -40.46 -0.46
N SER A 47 2.17 -39.15 -0.33
CA SER A 47 2.44 -38.52 0.93
C SER A 47 1.19 -38.76 1.76
N ARG A 48 1.32 -39.19 3.01
CA ARG A 48 0.22 -39.28 3.99
C ARG A 48 -0.43 -37.90 4.30
N ARG A 49 -0.28 -36.91 3.41
CA ARG A 49 -0.62 -35.49 3.55
C ARG A 49 -1.95 -35.07 2.92
N SER A 50 -2.74 -35.97 2.34
CA SER A 50 -4.04 -35.59 1.76
C SER A 50 -5.25 -36.05 2.59
N ILE A 51 -5.12 -36.06 3.93
CA ILE A 51 -6.33 -36.01 4.74
C ILE A 51 -6.80 -34.56 4.68
N GLU A 52 -7.78 -34.30 3.82
CA GLU A 52 -8.48 -33.03 3.74
C GLU A 52 -9.68 -33.05 4.70
N LYS A 53 -9.89 -31.95 5.43
CA LYS A 53 -11.09 -31.75 6.24
C LYS A 53 -11.80 -30.50 5.74
N LYS A 54 -13.11 -30.60 5.54
CA LYS A 54 -13.94 -29.49 5.06
C LYS A 54 -14.19 -28.52 6.22
N VAL A 55 -13.66 -27.30 6.13
CA VAL A 55 -13.83 -26.22 7.13
C VAL A 55 -14.40 -24.99 6.42
N GLY A 56 -15.57 -24.51 6.86
CA GLY A 56 -16.24 -23.36 6.24
C GLY A 56 -16.61 -23.58 4.76
N GLY A 57 -16.85 -24.83 4.35
CA GLY A 57 -17.19 -25.15 2.95
C GLY A 57 -16.00 -25.39 2.02
N VAL A 58 -14.77 -25.11 2.46
CA VAL A 58 -13.53 -25.30 1.69
C VAL A 58 -12.74 -26.48 2.27
N ASN A 59 -12.24 -27.36 1.41
CA ASN A 59 -11.35 -28.44 1.85
C ASN A 59 -9.98 -27.87 2.20
N ARG A 60 -9.51 -28.11 3.43
CA ARG A 60 -8.20 -27.70 3.92
C ARG A 60 -7.36 -28.92 4.30
N PRO A 61 -6.06 -28.95 4.02
CA PRO A 61 -5.18 -30.01 4.51
C PRO A 61 -5.11 -29.94 6.04
N VAL A 62 -5.10 -31.10 6.72
CA VAL A 62 -5.09 -31.16 8.19
C VAL A 62 -3.88 -30.45 8.81
N SER A 63 -2.78 -30.28 8.08
CA SER A 63 -1.61 -29.48 8.51
C SER A 63 -1.92 -28.00 8.76
N ASP A 64 -2.90 -27.43 8.05
CA ASP A 64 -3.33 -26.03 8.24
C ASP A 64 -4.25 -25.90 9.46
N LEU A 65 -4.78 -27.03 9.96
CA LEU A 65 -5.76 -27.10 11.03
C LEU A 65 -5.14 -27.54 12.37
N SER A 66 -3.90 -28.03 12.38
CA SER A 66 -3.20 -28.35 13.61
C SER A 66 -2.58 -27.09 14.22
N LEU A 67 -3.44 -26.16 14.63
CA LEU A 67 -3.20 -25.53 15.92
C LEU A 67 -3.37 -26.68 16.93
N SER A 68 -2.27 -27.13 17.52
CA SER A 68 -2.35 -28.11 18.60
C SER A 68 -3.32 -27.60 19.66
N GLN A 69 -3.98 -28.49 20.40
CA GLN A 69 -4.80 -28.08 21.55
C GLN A 69 -3.99 -27.20 22.52
N GLU A 70 -2.68 -27.43 22.61
CA GLU A 70 -1.72 -26.56 23.30
C GLU A 70 -1.69 -25.12 22.77
N ALA A 71 -1.80 -24.90 21.45
CA ALA A 71 -1.84 -23.55 20.88
C ALA A 71 -3.15 -22.83 21.19
N GLU A 72 -4.28 -23.55 21.24
CA GLU A 72 -5.56 -22.99 21.69
C GLU A 72 -5.53 -22.67 23.18
N GLU A 73 -4.94 -23.53 24.01
CA GLU A 73 -4.75 -23.29 25.45
C GLU A 73 -3.83 -22.10 25.70
N VAL A 74 -2.69 -21.99 25.00
CA VAL A 74 -1.78 -20.83 25.12
C VAL A 74 -2.46 -19.54 24.65
N LEU A 75 -3.29 -19.59 23.61
CA LEU A 75 -4.08 -18.43 23.16
C LEU A 75 -5.19 -18.07 24.16
N ALA A 76 -5.81 -19.05 24.81
CA ALA A 76 -6.82 -18.83 25.85
C ALA A 76 -6.19 -18.23 27.10
N GLU A 77 -5.06 -18.78 27.56
CA GLU A 77 -4.27 -18.28 28.69
C GLU A 77 -3.73 -16.87 28.42
N ALA A 78 -3.24 -16.59 27.21
CA ALA A 78 -2.81 -15.25 26.81
C ALA A 78 -3.97 -14.24 26.80
N ARG A 79 -5.19 -14.67 26.42
CA ARG A 79 -6.39 -13.82 26.46
C ARG A 79 -6.85 -13.55 27.89
N GLU A 80 -6.80 -14.56 28.75
CA GLU A 80 -7.14 -14.42 30.17
C GLU A 80 -6.13 -13.51 30.87
N PHE A 81 -4.83 -13.72 30.64
CA PHE A 81 -3.76 -12.86 31.15
C PHE A 81 -3.90 -11.41 30.65
N GLN A 82 -4.23 -11.18 29.37
CA GLN A 82 -4.50 -9.82 28.86
C GLN A 82 -5.72 -9.16 29.47
N GLN A 83 -6.74 -9.94 29.86
CA GLN A 83 -7.94 -9.40 30.51
C GLN A 83 -7.71 -9.10 31.99
N GLU A 84 -6.79 -9.82 32.66
CA GLU A 84 -6.56 -9.72 34.09
C GLU A 84 -5.41 -8.76 34.46
N THR A 85 -4.38 -8.61 33.61
CA THR A 85 -3.16 -7.85 33.96
C THR A 85 -3.10 -6.42 33.48
N LEU A 86 -3.91 -6.03 32.49
CA LEU A 86 -3.98 -4.63 32.07
C LEU A 86 -5.29 -4.03 32.57
N PRO A 87 -5.27 -3.12 33.57
CA PRO A 87 -6.46 -2.35 33.88
C PRO A 87 -6.91 -1.71 32.56
N ARG A 88 -8.13 -2.04 32.12
CA ARG A 88 -8.71 -1.34 30.97
C ARG A 88 -8.62 0.13 31.32
N PRO A 89 -7.87 0.95 30.57
CA PRO A 89 -7.74 2.36 30.89
C PRO A 89 -9.15 2.89 31.08
N ASN A 90 -9.38 3.53 32.23
CA ASN A 90 -10.70 4.00 32.57
C ASN A 90 -11.15 4.85 31.37
N ARG A 91 -12.35 4.62 30.81
CA ARG A 91 -12.79 5.35 29.61
C ARG A 91 -12.79 6.87 29.85
N ALA A 92 -12.85 7.27 31.13
CA ALA A 92 -12.65 8.64 31.61
C ALA A 92 -11.19 9.14 31.55
N GLU A 93 -10.17 8.30 31.67
CA GLU A 93 -8.75 8.67 31.54
C GLU A 93 -8.32 8.79 30.08
N LEU A 94 -8.89 7.98 29.19
CA LEU A 94 -8.82 8.19 27.73
C LEU A 94 -9.65 9.40 27.24
N SER A 95 -10.41 10.04 28.15
CA SER A 95 -11.28 11.18 27.84
C SER A 95 -10.63 12.54 28.02
N GLU A 96 -9.33 12.60 28.32
CA GLU A 96 -8.57 13.82 28.04
C GLU A 96 -8.55 14.01 26.53
N ARG A 97 -9.61 14.67 26.04
CA ARG A 97 -9.76 15.11 24.65
C ARG A 97 -8.41 15.66 24.23
N PRO A 98 -7.89 15.30 23.04
CA PRO A 98 -6.74 15.99 22.48
C PRO A 98 -6.99 17.48 22.62
N GLN A 99 -6.21 18.14 23.49
CA GLN A 99 -6.47 19.52 23.84
C GLN A 99 -6.38 20.33 22.54
N GLY A 100 -7.51 20.88 22.09
CA GLY A 100 -7.58 21.70 20.89
C GLY A 100 -8.45 21.19 19.74
N LEU A 101 -8.98 19.96 19.73
CA LEU A 101 -9.94 19.56 18.68
C LEU A 101 -11.37 19.97 19.05
N GLN A 102 -11.92 20.95 18.33
CA GLN A 102 -13.32 21.36 18.47
C GLN A 102 -14.10 20.99 17.21
N LYS A 103 -15.33 20.47 17.37
CA LYS A 103 -16.24 20.13 16.24
C LYS A 103 -16.45 21.31 15.28
N SER A 104 -16.42 22.53 15.80
CA SER A 104 -16.59 23.76 15.03
C SER A 104 -15.40 24.12 14.14
N MET A 105 -14.25 23.44 14.25
CA MET A 105 -13.05 23.78 13.47
C MET A 105 -13.23 23.52 11.98
N ASN A 106 -13.64 22.31 11.62
CA ASN A 106 -13.97 21.93 10.24
C ASN A 106 -14.83 20.65 10.22
N PRO A 107 -15.56 20.39 9.11
CA PRO A 107 -16.42 19.21 8.98
C PRO A 107 -15.70 17.87 9.14
N ASN A 108 -14.46 17.75 8.65
CA ASN A 108 -13.67 16.52 8.80
C ASN A 108 -13.41 16.19 10.28
N VAL A 109 -13.01 17.18 11.08
CA VAL A 109 -12.82 17.02 12.53
C VAL A 109 -14.14 16.67 13.21
N ALA A 110 -15.25 17.30 12.81
CA ALA A 110 -16.56 16.94 13.33
C ALA A 110 -16.91 15.45 13.06
N SER A 111 -16.59 14.95 11.86
CA SER A 111 -16.84 13.55 11.48
C SER A 111 -16.03 12.53 12.30
N VAL A 112 -14.81 12.89 12.71
CA VAL A 112 -13.94 12.07 13.57
C VAL A 112 -14.43 12.11 15.01
N ILE A 113 -14.78 13.30 15.53
CA ILE A 113 -15.31 13.43 16.89
C ILE A 113 -16.63 12.67 17.02
N GLU A 114 -17.51 12.73 16.02
CA GLU A 114 -18.72 11.92 15.97
C GLU A 114 -18.41 10.42 16.10
N ALA A 115 -17.42 9.91 15.36
CA ALA A 115 -17.03 8.50 15.43
C ALA A 115 -16.47 8.12 16.82
N ILE A 116 -15.69 9.01 17.44
CA ILE A 116 -15.17 8.81 18.82
C ILE A 116 -16.32 8.78 19.84
N GLU A 117 -17.22 9.75 19.78
CA GLU A 117 -18.29 9.91 20.78
C GLU A 117 -19.35 8.81 20.68
N THR A 118 -19.76 8.47 19.46
CA THR A 118 -20.81 7.48 19.22
C THR A 118 -20.28 6.04 19.23
N GLY A 119 -18.99 5.84 18.93
CA GLY A 119 -18.43 4.52 18.66
C GLY A 119 -18.93 3.91 17.34
N LEU A 120 -19.64 4.68 16.53
CA LEU A 120 -20.05 4.33 15.17
C LEU A 120 -18.97 4.81 14.19
N HIS A 121 -18.95 4.27 12.97
CA HIS A 121 -17.98 4.65 11.93
C HIS A 121 -16.50 4.41 12.26
N PRO A 122 -16.09 3.20 12.66
CA PRO A 122 -14.70 2.90 13.01
C PRO A 122 -13.72 3.11 11.83
N GLU A 123 -14.21 3.05 10.58
CA GLU A 123 -13.47 3.40 9.36
C GLU A 123 -12.92 4.84 9.33
N ARG A 124 -13.48 5.76 10.14
CA ARG A 124 -13.01 7.15 10.25
C ARG A 124 -11.81 7.32 11.17
N LEU A 125 -11.55 6.32 12.02
CA LEU A 125 -10.51 6.38 13.06
C LEU A 125 -9.24 5.63 12.68
N THR A 126 -9.31 4.70 11.73
CA THR A 126 -8.17 3.85 11.35
C THR A 126 -8.19 3.49 9.87
N PRO A 127 -7.03 3.43 9.20
CA PRO A 127 -6.94 2.94 7.83
C PRO A 127 -7.11 1.42 7.71
N ASN A 128 -7.14 0.69 8.83
CA ASN A 128 -7.25 -0.78 8.85
C ASN A 128 -8.68 -1.29 8.63
N ILE A 129 -9.67 -0.40 8.66
CA ILE A 129 -11.06 -0.71 8.37
C ILE A 129 -11.40 -0.03 7.06
N LEU A 130 -11.81 -0.83 6.07
CA LEU A 130 -12.21 -0.31 4.77
C LEU A 130 -13.53 0.46 4.91
N PRO A 131 -13.63 1.67 4.34
CA PRO A 131 -14.89 2.41 4.32
C PRO A 131 -15.88 1.74 3.35
N ALA A 132 -17.11 2.27 3.33
CA ALA A 132 -18.13 1.83 2.37
C ALA A 132 -17.62 2.01 0.92
N PRO A 133 -18.06 1.17 -0.03
CA PRO A 133 -17.70 1.33 -1.44
C PRO A 133 -18.06 2.72 -1.97
N PHE A 134 -17.23 3.24 -2.89
CA PHE A 134 -17.48 4.54 -3.50
C PHE A 134 -18.76 4.52 -4.35
N ASP A 135 -19.69 5.43 -4.04
CA ASP A 135 -20.92 5.67 -4.80
C ASP A 135 -20.75 6.95 -5.63
N GLU A 136 -20.49 6.76 -6.92
CA GLU A 136 -20.26 7.86 -7.86
C GLU A 136 -21.50 8.75 -8.01
N ASP A 137 -22.71 8.18 -8.07
CA ASP A 137 -23.94 8.95 -8.25
C ASP A 137 -24.28 9.77 -6.99
N ALA A 138 -23.99 9.24 -5.80
CA ALA A 138 -24.09 10.02 -4.57
C ALA A 138 -23.06 11.15 -4.53
N TYR A 139 -21.82 10.87 -4.93
CA TYR A 139 -20.77 11.88 -5.00
C TYR A 139 -21.14 13.00 -5.96
N MET A 140 -21.59 12.70 -7.18
CA MET A 140 -21.94 13.70 -8.18
C MET A 140 -23.13 14.57 -7.76
N ARG A 141 -24.06 14.04 -6.93
CA ARG A 141 -25.17 14.82 -6.38
C ARG A 141 -24.75 15.77 -5.26
N ASN A 142 -23.84 15.35 -4.40
CA ASN A 142 -23.34 16.17 -3.30
C ASN A 142 -21.88 15.82 -2.97
N PRO A 143 -20.90 16.37 -3.72
CA PRO A 143 -19.49 16.06 -3.51
C PRO A 143 -19.02 16.40 -2.10
N GLN A 144 -19.54 17.51 -1.54
CA GLN A 144 -19.10 18.03 -0.26
C GLN A 144 -19.36 17.04 0.89
N ALA A 145 -20.48 16.32 0.87
CA ALA A 145 -20.77 15.29 1.89
C ALA A 145 -19.69 14.18 1.93
N TYR A 146 -19.09 13.85 0.79
CA TYR A 146 -17.99 12.89 0.75
C TYR A 146 -16.68 13.52 1.23
N LEU A 147 -16.40 14.77 0.80
CA LEU A 147 -15.16 15.50 1.14
C LEU A 147 -15.08 15.89 2.63
N ASP A 148 -16.23 16.12 3.26
CA ASP A 148 -16.35 16.51 4.68
C ASP A 148 -16.08 15.36 5.65
N ILE A 149 -15.96 14.12 5.17
CA ILE A 149 -15.73 12.95 6.02
C ILE A 149 -14.27 12.50 5.90
N ALA A 150 -13.60 12.38 7.05
CA ALA A 150 -12.25 11.83 7.13
C ALA A 150 -12.30 10.30 7.24
N GLU A 151 -11.86 9.60 6.19
CA GLU A 151 -11.79 8.13 6.15
C GLU A 151 -10.40 7.70 5.62
N PRO A 152 -9.45 7.42 6.52
CA PRO A 152 -8.07 7.09 6.15
C PRO A 152 -7.96 5.93 5.16
N GLY A 153 -8.86 4.93 5.25
CA GLY A 153 -8.85 3.72 4.42
C GLY A 153 -9.26 3.93 2.96
N ARG A 154 -9.78 5.10 2.56
CA ARG A 154 -10.12 5.40 1.16
C ARG A 154 -8.93 5.32 0.21
N VAL A 155 -7.71 5.50 0.73
CA VAL A 155 -6.47 5.33 -0.07
C VAL A 155 -6.27 3.91 -0.61
N TYR A 156 -7.01 2.92 -0.09
CA TYR A 156 -7.01 1.54 -0.58
C TYR A 156 -8.16 1.21 -1.52
N GLN A 157 -9.09 2.14 -1.76
CA GLN A 157 -10.26 1.94 -2.62
C GLN A 157 -10.03 2.36 -4.07
N SER A 158 -8.79 2.28 -4.58
CA SER A 158 -8.50 2.55 -5.99
C SER A 158 -9.27 1.63 -6.92
N ALA A 159 -9.67 2.15 -8.09
CA ALA A 159 -10.25 1.33 -9.15
C ALA A 159 -9.26 0.26 -9.63
N GLN A 160 -9.79 -0.89 -10.07
CA GLN A 160 -8.96 -1.90 -10.73
C GLN A 160 -8.48 -1.39 -12.08
N PRO A 161 -7.22 -1.65 -12.48
CA PRO A 161 -6.73 -1.29 -13.81
C PRO A 161 -7.61 -1.88 -14.93
N GLY A 162 -7.92 -1.07 -15.94
CA GLY A 162 -8.79 -1.48 -17.05
C GLY A 162 -8.70 -0.50 -18.23
N LEU A 163 -9.33 -0.85 -19.36
CA LEU A 163 -9.21 -0.15 -20.64
C LEU A 163 -9.53 1.35 -20.58
N ASN A 164 -10.37 1.78 -19.62
CA ASN A 164 -10.78 3.17 -19.43
C ASN A 164 -10.45 3.73 -18.03
N VAL A 165 -9.65 3.01 -17.25
CA VAL A 165 -9.29 3.41 -15.89
C VAL A 165 -7.91 4.04 -15.91
N LYS A 166 -7.86 5.37 -15.82
CA LYS A 166 -6.59 6.11 -15.75
C LYS A 166 -5.87 5.78 -14.44
N SER A 167 -4.55 5.71 -14.50
CA SER A 167 -3.74 5.57 -13.29
C SER A 167 -3.55 6.93 -12.61
N VAL A 168 -3.57 6.97 -11.28
CA VAL A 168 -3.18 8.15 -10.52
C VAL A 168 -1.66 8.34 -10.61
N GLY A 169 -1.21 9.56 -10.86
CA GLY A 169 0.22 9.86 -11.02
C GLY A 169 0.67 11.02 -10.13
N PRO A 170 1.92 11.05 -9.62
CA PRO A 170 2.45 12.23 -8.94
C PRO A 170 2.59 13.40 -9.92
N VAL A 171 2.32 14.62 -9.46
CA VAL A 171 2.68 15.84 -10.19
C VAL A 171 3.89 16.46 -9.51
N GLY A 172 5.07 16.25 -10.11
CA GLY A 172 6.35 16.69 -9.57
C GLY A 172 7.06 15.60 -8.77
N ARG A 173 7.81 16.01 -7.74
CA ARG A 173 8.57 15.10 -6.88
C ARG A 173 7.63 14.40 -5.90
N ASN A 174 7.94 13.15 -5.56
CA ASN A 174 7.26 12.38 -4.53
C ASN A 174 8.11 12.21 -3.26
N ARG A 175 9.33 12.77 -3.25
CA ARG A 175 10.20 12.84 -2.07
C ARG A 175 10.44 14.28 -1.70
N HIS A 176 10.23 14.62 -0.44
CA HIS A 176 10.36 15.97 0.10
C HIS A 176 11.20 15.95 1.37
N THR A 177 11.84 17.07 1.66
CA THR A 177 12.54 17.31 2.92
C THR A 177 12.07 18.65 3.45
N ILE A 178 11.56 18.66 4.68
CA ILE A 178 11.08 19.86 5.38
C ILE A 178 11.59 19.82 6.82
N LYS A 179 11.55 20.95 7.53
CA LYS A 179 11.74 20.98 8.98
C LYS A 179 10.42 20.73 9.71
N GLN A 180 10.48 20.41 11.00
CA GLN A 180 9.28 20.44 11.84
C GLN A 180 8.57 21.80 11.73
N LEU A 181 7.24 21.75 11.79
CA LEU A 181 6.31 22.86 11.63
C LEU A 181 6.28 23.51 10.23
N GLU A 182 7.17 23.11 9.32
CA GLU A 182 7.07 23.49 7.91
C GLU A 182 6.02 22.65 7.19
N SER A 183 5.55 23.17 6.06
CA SER A 183 4.54 22.53 5.23
C SER A 183 5.03 22.30 3.81
N VAL A 184 4.55 21.24 3.19
CA VAL A 184 4.82 20.90 1.79
C VAL A 184 3.51 20.62 1.06
N ARG A 185 3.43 21.08 -0.18
CA ARG A 185 2.28 20.84 -1.05
C ARG A 185 2.50 19.58 -1.87
N LEU A 186 1.67 18.57 -1.62
CA LEU A 186 1.64 17.32 -2.36
C LEU A 186 0.63 17.44 -3.49
N LYS A 187 0.96 16.92 -4.68
CA LYS A 187 0.09 17.02 -5.86
C LYS A 187 0.03 15.70 -6.60
N VAL A 188 -1.17 15.31 -7.01
CA VAL A 188 -1.39 14.14 -7.87
C VAL A 188 -2.30 14.49 -9.04
N LYS A 189 -2.13 13.77 -10.14
CA LYS A 189 -2.97 13.80 -11.32
C LYS A 189 -3.98 12.66 -11.21
N ALA A 190 -5.26 13.01 -11.25
CA ALA A 190 -6.41 12.11 -11.22
C ALA A 190 -7.44 12.52 -12.30
N ALA A 191 -8.61 11.87 -12.28
CA ALA A 191 -9.74 12.32 -13.10
C ALA A 191 -10.27 13.68 -12.58
N PRO A 192 -10.56 14.66 -13.45
CA PRO A 192 -11.09 15.97 -13.04
C PRO A 192 -12.36 15.86 -12.19
N ASN A 193 -12.48 16.73 -11.19
CA ASN A 193 -13.64 16.82 -10.28
C ASN A 193 -13.92 15.57 -9.42
N TYR A 194 -13.06 14.55 -9.44
CA TYR A 194 -13.21 13.36 -8.60
C TYR A 194 -12.39 13.47 -7.32
N PRO A 195 -12.79 12.73 -6.26
CA PRO A 195 -12.10 12.82 -4.98
C PRO A 195 -10.75 12.12 -5.03
N VAL A 196 -9.79 12.71 -4.34
CA VAL A 196 -8.47 12.14 -4.05
C VAL A 196 -8.27 12.21 -2.55
N THR A 197 -8.01 11.06 -1.94
CA THR A 197 -7.67 10.96 -0.52
C THR A 197 -6.16 10.92 -0.36
N PHE A 198 -5.64 11.71 0.57
CA PHE A 198 -4.28 11.68 1.06
C PHE A 198 -4.31 11.20 2.52
N THR A 199 -3.48 10.22 2.88
CA THR A 199 -3.39 9.69 4.25
C THR A 199 -1.93 9.54 4.64
N SER A 200 -1.56 10.14 5.76
CA SER A 200 -0.28 9.95 6.44
C SER A 200 -0.36 8.75 7.40
N PHE A 201 0.71 7.96 7.46
CA PHE A 201 0.80 6.78 8.33
C PHE A 201 1.76 6.98 9.51
N ASP A 202 2.59 8.02 9.49
CA ASP A 202 3.68 8.24 10.46
C ASP A 202 3.58 9.63 11.13
N LEU A 203 2.38 9.99 11.61
CA LEU A 203 2.04 11.31 12.22
C LEU A 203 1.96 12.47 11.20
N GLY A 204 2.04 13.71 11.68
CA GLY A 204 1.78 14.92 10.89
C GLY A 204 0.29 15.22 10.69
N ALA A 205 0.02 16.32 9.99
CA ALA A 205 -1.36 16.75 9.72
C ALA A 205 -1.47 17.46 8.38
N PHE A 206 -2.62 17.33 7.73
CA PHE A 206 -3.00 18.15 6.60
C PHE A 206 -3.62 19.48 7.05
N GLU A 207 -3.95 20.34 6.09
CA GLU A 207 -4.63 21.63 6.31
C GLU A 207 -5.91 21.53 7.17
N ASN A 208 -6.61 20.39 7.14
CA ASN A 208 -7.77 20.09 7.99
C ASN A 208 -7.42 19.65 9.43
N LYS A 209 -6.14 19.68 9.81
CA LYS A 209 -5.60 19.27 11.12
C LYS A 209 -5.73 17.78 11.44
N LEU A 210 -5.95 16.94 10.43
CA LEU A 210 -6.03 15.49 10.57
C LEU A 210 -4.92 14.80 9.74
N PRO A 211 -4.57 13.54 10.05
CA PRO A 211 -3.61 12.77 9.25
C PRO A 211 -4.19 12.27 7.92
N THR A 212 -5.45 12.58 7.62
CA THR A 212 -6.10 12.26 6.35
C THR A 212 -6.93 13.43 5.86
N ILE A 213 -6.95 13.63 4.54
CA ILE A 213 -7.80 14.61 3.87
C ILE A 213 -8.27 14.05 2.54
N THR A 214 -9.52 14.34 2.16
CA THR A 214 -10.02 14.10 0.81
C THR A 214 -10.30 15.43 0.13
N VAL A 215 -9.73 15.65 -1.04
CA VAL A 215 -9.93 16.87 -1.85
C VAL A 215 -10.41 16.48 -3.24
N ALA A 216 -11.21 17.33 -3.88
CA ALA A 216 -11.56 17.13 -5.28
C ALA A 216 -10.36 17.55 -6.17
N ALA A 217 -10.09 16.77 -7.21
CA ALA A 217 -9.20 17.21 -8.28
C ALA A 217 -9.81 18.39 -9.02
N GLY A 218 -9.01 19.39 -9.40
CA GLY A 218 -9.47 20.50 -10.22
C GLY A 218 -9.93 20.08 -11.62
N GLU A 219 -10.36 21.04 -12.43
CA GLU A 219 -10.72 20.82 -13.84
C GLU A 219 -9.56 20.29 -14.67
N ASP A 220 -8.33 20.67 -14.30
CA ASP A 220 -7.11 20.15 -14.87
C ASP A 220 -6.79 18.72 -14.40
N GLY A 221 -7.59 18.13 -13.52
CA GLY A 221 -7.35 16.83 -12.91
C GLY A 221 -6.22 16.82 -11.90
N ILE A 222 -5.77 17.98 -11.38
CA ILE A 222 -4.78 18.04 -10.31
C ILE A 222 -5.46 18.18 -8.97
N ALA A 223 -5.20 17.24 -8.07
CA ALA A 223 -5.56 17.34 -6.65
C ALA A 223 -4.31 17.74 -5.85
N SER A 224 -4.48 18.63 -4.89
CA SER A 224 -3.40 19.18 -4.07
C SER A 224 -3.80 19.20 -2.61
N ALA A 225 -2.89 18.80 -1.72
CA ALA A 225 -3.08 18.89 -0.28
C ALA A 225 -1.80 19.43 0.38
N GLU A 226 -1.96 20.31 1.36
CA GLU A 226 -0.85 20.81 2.17
C GLU A 226 -0.63 19.93 3.40
N PHE A 227 0.57 19.34 3.52
CA PHE A 227 0.98 18.51 4.64
C PHE A 227 1.98 19.26 5.52
N THR A 228 1.73 19.28 6.82
CA THR A 228 2.58 19.90 7.83
C THR A 228 3.21 18.83 8.72
N GLY A 229 4.53 18.86 8.89
CA GLY A 229 5.22 18.03 9.87
C GLY A 229 4.99 18.57 11.28
N THR A 230 4.02 18.02 12.02
CA THR A 230 3.68 18.52 13.38
C THR A 230 4.82 18.26 14.36
N GLU A 231 4.79 18.95 15.50
CA GLU A 231 5.72 18.71 16.60
C GLU A 231 5.75 17.21 16.98
N GLY A 232 6.94 16.68 17.25
CA GLY A 232 7.16 15.26 17.52
C GLY A 232 7.26 14.37 16.27
N THR A 233 6.96 14.87 15.08
CA THR A 233 7.18 14.12 13.83
C THR A 233 8.64 14.21 13.42
N VAL A 234 9.30 13.07 13.23
CA VAL A 234 10.73 12.98 12.86
C VAL A 234 10.95 11.87 11.84
N ASN A 235 12.00 12.01 11.02
CA ASN A 235 12.38 11.05 9.97
C ASN A 235 11.37 11.00 8.80
N ASP A 236 11.37 9.89 8.08
CA ASP A 236 10.54 9.67 6.90
C ASP A 236 9.09 9.40 7.28
N VAL A 237 8.20 10.26 6.77
CA VAL A 237 6.75 10.08 6.85
C VAL A 237 6.21 9.55 5.54
N THR A 238 5.49 8.43 5.62
CA THR A 238 4.82 7.80 4.50
C THR A 238 3.44 8.40 4.31
N ILE A 239 3.18 8.90 3.11
CA ILE A 239 1.86 9.40 2.71
C ILE A 239 1.42 8.68 1.45
N LEU A 240 0.23 8.09 1.48
CA LEU A 240 -0.42 7.54 0.30
C LEU A 240 -1.47 8.50 -0.24
N ALA A 241 -1.56 8.59 -1.56
CA ALA A 241 -2.64 9.28 -2.23
C ALA A 241 -3.30 8.38 -3.29
N ALA A 242 -4.62 8.33 -3.30
CA ALA A 242 -5.38 7.56 -4.29
C ALA A 242 -6.75 8.18 -4.57
N SER A 243 -7.39 7.73 -5.64
CA SER A 243 -8.75 8.12 -6.03
C SER A 243 -9.55 6.86 -6.34
N PRO A 244 -10.84 6.78 -5.94
CA PRO A 244 -11.67 5.63 -6.28
C PRO A 244 -11.94 5.50 -7.79
N MET A 245 -11.73 6.57 -8.57
CA MET A 245 -11.91 6.58 -10.03
C MET A 245 -10.62 6.36 -10.82
N ALA A 246 -9.50 6.19 -10.12
CA ALA A 246 -8.21 5.95 -10.75
C ALA A 246 -7.60 4.64 -10.23
N SER A 247 -6.82 3.99 -11.09
CA SER A 247 -6.04 2.82 -10.67
C SER A 247 -4.73 3.24 -10.01
N GLY A 248 -4.22 2.37 -9.14
CA GLY A 248 -2.95 2.59 -8.45
C GLY A 248 -3.03 3.57 -7.28
N ARG A 249 -1.86 3.94 -6.76
CA ARG A 249 -1.68 4.86 -5.63
C ARG A 249 -0.34 5.57 -5.78
N VAL A 250 -0.28 6.82 -5.36
CA VAL A 250 0.98 7.58 -5.30
C VAL A 250 1.54 7.45 -3.89
N HIS A 251 2.82 7.07 -3.81
CA HIS A 251 3.57 6.99 -2.56
C HIS A 251 4.48 8.21 -2.43
N PHE A 252 4.19 9.05 -1.45
CA PHE A 252 5.03 10.17 -1.05
C PHE A 252 5.85 9.81 0.18
N VAL A 253 7.09 10.31 0.23
CA VAL A 253 7.94 10.26 1.41
C VAL A 253 8.35 11.68 1.77
N VAL A 254 8.01 12.12 2.98
CA VAL A 254 8.39 13.43 3.50
C VAL A 254 9.36 13.23 4.66
N THR A 255 10.64 13.51 4.44
CA THR A 255 11.66 13.48 5.50
C THR A 255 11.58 14.75 6.32
N ILE A 256 11.30 14.62 7.62
CA ILE A 256 11.20 15.74 8.55
C ILE A 256 12.47 15.84 9.38
N LEU A 257 13.12 17.00 9.25
CA LEU A 257 14.30 17.38 10.03
C LEU A 257 13.87 18.09 11.31
N HIS A 258 14.63 17.84 12.39
CA HIS A 258 14.51 18.56 13.65
C HIS A 258 15.19 19.94 13.57
#